data_AF-A0A328NK99-F1
#
_entry.id   AF-A0A328NK99-F1
#
_cell.length_a   1.000
_cell.length_b   1.000
_cell.length_c   1.000
_cell.angle_alpha   90.00
_cell.angle_beta   90.00
_cell.angle_gamma   90.00
#
_symmetry.space_group_name_H-M   'P 1'
#
loop_
_entity.id
_entity.type
_entity.pdbx_description
1 polymer ?
#
loop_
_entity_poly.entity_id
_entity_poly.type
_entity_poly.pdbx_seq_one_letter_code
_entity_poly.pdbx_strand_id
1 'polypeptide(L)'
;MTDVLRVQDLRRVCGVLLDVVEERFGAEIDLSGVGIDLYWNVDLETAFELRDVPESGIDVGQCSDDVAELQALLRRPADHVPVLWHDLQHLAGVLRLLAYLDLPAVNASES
;
A
#
# COMPACT_ATOMS: atom_id res chain seq x y z
N MET A 1 22.10 1.88 12.45
CA MET A 1 21.71 2.37 11.12
C MET A 1 22.40 3.70 10.87
N THR A 2 23.18 3.81 9.78
CA THR A 2 23.86 5.06 9.37
C THR A 2 23.33 5.62 8.05
N ASP A 3 22.31 4.98 7.48
CA ASP A 3 21.74 5.35 6.19
C ASP A 3 20.85 6.58 6.30
N VAL A 4 20.96 7.47 5.32
CA VAL A 4 20.13 8.68 5.21
C VAL A 4 19.13 8.49 4.08
N LEU A 5 17.84 8.40 4.44
CA LEU A 5 16.75 8.45 3.47
C LEU A 5 16.44 9.90 3.10
N ARG A 6 16.71 10.29 1.86
CA ARG A 6 16.25 11.58 1.33
C ARG A 6 14.80 11.44 0.85
N VAL A 7 13.88 12.19 1.47
CA VAL A 7 12.46 12.19 1.08
C VAL A 7 12.26 12.53 -0.40
N GLN A 8 13.13 13.36 -0.98
CA GLN A 8 13.10 13.67 -2.41
C GLN A 8 13.41 12.45 -3.29
N ASP A 9 14.35 11.61 -2.88
CA ASP A 9 14.70 10.40 -3.62
C ASP A 9 13.58 9.36 -3.48
N LEU A 10 12.96 9.25 -2.29
CA LEU A 10 11.76 8.43 -2.10
C LEU A 10 10.63 8.86 -3.06
N ARG A 11 10.34 10.16 -3.14
CA ARG A 11 9.32 10.68 -4.08
C ARG A 11 9.63 10.31 -5.53
N ARG A 12 10.91 10.40 -5.94
CA ARG A 12 11.32 10.04 -7.30
C ARG A 12 11.13 8.55 -7.57
N VAL A 13 11.52 7.69 -6.62
CA VAL A 13 11.35 6.24 -6.74
C VAL A 13 9.87 5.89 -6.82
N CYS A 14 9.02 6.48 -5.98
CA CYS A 14 7.57 6.27 -6.07
C CYS A 14 7.02 6.65 -7.44
N GLY A 15 7.44 7.80 -8.00
CA GLY A 15 7.04 8.20 -9.36
C GLY A 15 7.41 7.15 -10.41
N VAL A 16 8.67 6.72 -10.44
CA VAL A 16 9.14 5.70 -11.38
C VAL A 16 8.34 4.39 -11.27
N LEU A 17 8.05 3.94 -10.05
CA LEU A 17 7.30 2.70 -9.85
C LEU A 17 5.83 2.84 -10.28
N LEU A 18 5.21 3.99 -9.98
CA LEU A 18 3.82 4.27 -10.37
C LEU A 18 3.68 4.44 -11.89
N ASP A 19 4.66 5.03 -12.57
CA ASP A 19 4.70 5.11 -14.03
C ASP A 19 4.69 3.70 -14.64
N VAL A 20 5.49 2.77 -14.10
CA VAL A 20 5.52 1.36 -14.55
C VAL A 20 4.21 0.62 -14.26
N VAL A 21 3.59 0.88 -13.11
CA VAL A 21 2.27 0.34 -12.77
C VAL A 21 1.22 0.81 -13.79
N GLU A 22 1.21 2.10 -14.10
CA GLU A 22 0.29 2.68 -15.09
C GLU A 22 0.50 2.09 -16.49
N GLU A 23 1.76 1.90 -16.92
CA GLU A 23 2.08 1.23 -18.18
C GLU A 23 1.56 -0.22 -18.23
N ARG A 24 1.60 -0.94 -17.11
CA ARG A 24 1.25 -2.38 -17.05
C ARG A 24 -0.24 -2.64 -16.84
N PHE A 25 -0.90 -1.86 -16.00
CA PHE A 25 -2.29 -2.07 -15.58
C PHE A 25 -3.25 -1.02 -16.11
N GLY A 26 -2.74 0.05 -16.73
CA GLY A 26 -3.52 1.21 -17.17
C GLY A 26 -3.66 2.28 -16.08
N ALA A 27 -4.15 3.45 -16.47
CA ALA A 27 -4.37 4.60 -15.58
C ALA A 27 -5.51 4.40 -14.57
N GLU A 28 -6.40 3.43 -14.83
CA GLU A 28 -7.49 3.04 -13.94
C GLU A 28 -7.46 1.52 -13.74
N ILE A 29 -7.42 1.08 -12.48
CA ILE A 29 -7.45 -0.33 -12.10
C ILE A 29 -8.81 -0.64 -11.50
N ASP A 30 -9.57 -1.51 -12.16
CA ASP A 30 -10.86 -1.97 -11.64
C ASP A 30 -10.65 -3.06 -10.57
N LEU A 31 -10.79 -2.66 -9.30
CA LEU A 31 -10.66 -3.57 -8.17
C LEU A 31 -11.81 -4.60 -8.07
N SER A 32 -12.96 -4.36 -8.71
CA SER A 32 -14.06 -5.32 -8.68
C SER A 32 -13.72 -6.64 -9.37
N GLY A 33 -12.80 -6.60 -10.34
CA GLY A 33 -12.29 -7.77 -11.05
C GLY A 33 -11.15 -8.52 -10.34
N VAL A 34 -10.56 -7.95 -9.29
CA VAL A 34 -9.40 -8.53 -8.57
C VAL A 34 -9.83 -9.67 -7.63
N GLY A 35 -11.06 -9.63 -7.12
CA GLY A 35 -11.62 -10.67 -6.25
C GLY A 35 -10.99 -10.77 -4.85
N ILE A 36 -10.19 -9.79 -4.46
CA ILE A 36 -9.51 -9.71 -3.16
C ILE A 36 -9.69 -8.30 -2.61
N ASP A 37 -10.07 -8.22 -1.34
CA ASP A 37 -10.26 -6.95 -0.63
C ASP A 37 -9.54 -6.96 0.72
N LEU A 38 -9.52 -8.11 1.42
CA LEU A 38 -8.86 -8.24 2.71
C LEU A 38 -7.41 -8.70 2.58
N TYR A 39 -6.53 -8.18 3.43
CA TYR A 39 -5.14 -8.66 3.56
C TYR A 39 -4.72 -8.71 5.03
N TRP A 40 -3.79 -9.62 5.34
CA TRP A 40 -3.15 -9.64 6.65
C TRP A 40 -2.23 -8.44 6.80
N ASN A 41 -2.44 -7.66 7.85
CA ASN A 41 -1.62 -6.52 8.20
C ASN A 41 -0.98 -6.76 9.57
N VAL A 42 0.17 -6.13 9.79
CA VAL A 42 0.79 -6.02 11.11
C VAL A 42 0.70 -4.55 11.48
N ASP A 43 0.13 -4.25 12.64
CA ASP A 43 -0.04 -2.87 13.08
C ASP A 43 1.32 -2.15 13.17
N LEU A 44 1.30 -0.83 13.00
CA LEU A 44 2.50 -0.01 12.87
C LEU A 44 3.44 -0.11 14.08
N GLU A 45 2.92 -0.22 15.30
CA GLU A 45 3.76 -0.31 16.49
C GLU A 45 4.44 -1.68 16.54
N THR A 46 3.68 -2.77 16.38
CA THR A 46 4.22 -4.13 16.32
C THR A 46 5.24 -4.31 15.19
N ALA A 47 5.04 -3.67 14.04
CA ALA A 47 5.96 -3.75 12.90
C ALA A 47 7.38 -3.22 13.20
N PHE A 48 7.53 -2.32 14.18
CA PHE A 48 8.83 -1.75 14.56
C PHE A 48 9.26 -2.10 16.00
N GLU A 49 8.34 -2.48 16.87
CA GLU A 49 8.58 -2.93 18.23
C GLU A 49 8.63 -4.46 18.31
N LEU A 50 9.72 -5.05 17.79
CA LEU A 50 9.97 -6.50 17.77
C LEU A 50 10.19 -7.15 19.17
N ARG A 51 9.60 -6.58 20.23
CA ARG A 51 9.71 -7.04 21.62
C ARG A 51 8.56 -7.97 22.02
N ASP A 52 7.43 -7.89 21.33
CA ASP A 52 6.23 -8.65 21.63
C ASP A 52 6.01 -9.82 20.65
N VAL A 53 5.11 -10.72 21.03
CA VAL A 53 4.69 -11.89 20.23
C VAL A 53 3.93 -11.36 19.00
N PRO A 54 4.45 -11.48 17.77
CA PRO A 54 3.94 -10.77 16.60
C PRO A 54 2.47 -11.05 16.31
N GLU A 55 1.95 -12.19 16.73
CA GLU A 55 0.56 -12.60 16.62
C GLU A 55 -0.43 -11.63 17.28
N SER A 56 -0.02 -10.88 18.32
CA SER A 56 -0.90 -9.89 18.97
C SER A 56 -1.11 -8.62 18.15
N GLY A 57 -0.23 -8.36 17.18
CA GLY A 57 -0.31 -7.20 16.29
C GLY A 57 -0.74 -7.54 14.87
N ILE A 58 -1.16 -8.78 14.61
CA ILE A 58 -1.74 -9.15 13.32
C ILE A 58 -3.21 -8.73 13.31
N ASP A 59 -3.55 -7.87 12.35
CA ASP A 59 -4.92 -7.47 12.06
C ASP A 59 -5.23 -7.66 10.56
N VAL A 60 -6.40 -7.16 10.15
CA VAL A 60 -6.88 -7.26 8.78
C VAL A 60 -7.01 -5.86 8.21
N GLY A 61 -6.27 -5.58 7.15
CA GLY A 61 -6.47 -4.41 6.32
C GLY A 61 -7.45 -4.69 5.18
N GLN A 62 -7.97 -3.62 4.57
CA GLN A 62 -8.94 -3.71 3.49
C GLN A 62 -8.58 -2.75 2.35
N CYS A 63 -8.30 -3.29 1.17
CA CYS A 63 -7.87 -2.55 -0.01
C CYS A 63 -8.88 -1.49 -0.45
N SER A 64 -10.18 -1.80 -0.40
CA SER A 64 -11.23 -0.83 -0.73
C SER A 64 -11.30 0.33 0.27
N ASP A 65 -11.01 0.08 1.55
CA ASP A 65 -10.92 1.11 2.58
C ASP A 65 -9.70 2.01 2.34
N ASP A 66 -8.54 1.39 2.05
CA ASP A 66 -7.31 2.13 1.72
C ASP A 66 -7.52 3.07 0.51
N VAL A 67 -8.16 2.58 -0.55
CA VAL A 67 -8.47 3.40 -1.73
C VAL A 67 -9.46 4.50 -1.39
N ALA A 68 -10.49 4.20 -0.60
CA ALA A 68 -11.48 5.19 -0.18
C ALA A 68 -10.84 6.32 0.64
N GLU A 69 -9.93 6.00 1.56
CA GLU A 69 -9.19 6.96 2.37
C GLU A 69 -8.24 7.82 1.53
N LEU A 70 -7.52 7.24 0.56
CA LEU A 70 -6.69 8.03 -0.36
C LEU A 70 -7.53 8.96 -1.24
N GLN A 71 -8.68 8.50 -1.73
CA GLN A 71 -9.63 9.35 -2.47
C GLN A 71 -10.25 10.43 -1.58
N ALA A 72 -10.49 10.14 -0.30
CA ALA A 72 -10.95 11.12 0.65
C ALA A 72 -9.87 12.18 0.87
N LEU A 73 -8.60 11.78 1.05
CA LEU A 73 -7.44 12.67 1.19
C LEU A 73 -7.33 13.68 0.05
N LEU A 74 -7.52 13.26 -1.20
CA LEU A 74 -7.51 14.14 -2.38
C LEU A 74 -8.66 15.15 -2.41
N ARG A 75 -9.77 14.86 -1.73
CA ARG A 75 -10.96 15.73 -1.66
C ARG A 75 -10.97 16.63 -0.42
N ARG A 76 -10.02 16.47 0.51
CA ARG A 76 -9.98 17.29 1.73
C ARG A 76 -9.68 18.75 1.37
N PRO A 77 -10.18 19.72 2.17
CA PRO A 77 -9.82 21.13 2.04
C PRO A 77 -8.31 21.36 2.05
N ALA A 78 -7.83 22.41 1.37
CA ALA A 78 -6.40 22.70 1.24
C ALA A 78 -5.68 23.01 2.57
N ASP A 79 -6.44 23.38 3.61
CA ASP A 79 -5.97 23.60 4.98
C ASP A 79 -5.99 22.34 5.84
N HIS A 80 -6.50 21.21 5.32
CA HIS A 80 -6.43 19.93 6.02
C HIS A 80 -4.99 19.41 6.03
N VAL A 81 -4.48 19.13 7.23
CA VAL A 81 -3.15 18.55 7.43
C VAL A 81 -3.25 17.03 7.42
N PRO A 82 -2.51 16.31 6.54
CA PRO A 82 -2.47 14.86 6.57
C PRO A 82 -1.99 14.31 7.91
N VAL A 83 -2.60 13.22 8.37
CA VAL A 83 -2.17 12.49 9.57
C VAL A 83 -1.18 11.42 9.12
N LEU A 84 0.10 11.76 9.11
CA LEU A 84 1.12 10.96 8.41
C LEU A 84 1.18 9.49 8.83
N TRP A 85 1.06 9.16 10.12
CA TRP A 85 1.11 7.76 10.57
C TRP A 85 -0.09 6.93 10.06
N HIS A 86 -1.21 7.59 9.78
CA HIS A 86 -2.45 6.99 9.28
C HIS A 86 -2.46 6.95 7.75
N ASP A 87 -2.32 8.13 7.13
CA ASP A 87 -2.44 8.28 5.67
C ASP A 87 -1.32 7.52 4.92
N LEU A 88 -0.12 7.38 5.51
CA LEU A 88 0.95 6.55 4.93
C LEU A 88 0.68 5.05 5.02
N GLN A 89 -0.11 4.58 6.00
CA GLN A 89 -0.46 3.16 6.10
C GLN A 89 -1.44 2.77 4.98
N HIS A 90 -2.45 3.59 4.70
CA HIS A 90 -3.34 3.37 3.56
C HIS A 90 -2.59 3.42 2.22
N LEU A 91 -1.67 4.38 2.05
CA LEU A 91 -0.80 4.41 0.87
C LEU A 91 0.03 3.13 0.76
N ALA A 92 0.62 2.66 1.86
CA ALA A 92 1.38 1.42 1.87
C ALA A 92 0.51 0.20 1.53
N GLY A 93 -0.73 0.13 2.02
CA GLY A 93 -1.72 -0.90 1.68
C GLY A 93 -1.97 -0.96 0.17
N VAL A 94 -2.26 0.18 -0.46
CA VAL A 94 -2.44 0.27 -1.93
C VAL A 94 -1.16 -0.11 -2.69
N LEU A 95 0.01 0.36 -2.28
CA LEU A 95 1.28 -0.02 -2.92
C LEU A 95 1.53 -1.54 -2.82
N ARG A 96 1.12 -2.16 -1.70
CA ARG A 96 1.21 -3.61 -1.50
C ARG A 96 0.23 -4.37 -2.39
N LEU A 97 -0.98 -3.85 -2.58
CA LEU A 97 -1.94 -4.38 -3.54
C LEU A 97 -1.36 -4.34 -4.97
N LEU A 98 -0.76 -3.22 -5.39
CA LEU A 98 -0.14 -3.10 -6.71
C LEU A 98 0.97 -4.15 -6.90
N ALA A 99 1.81 -4.36 -5.88
CA ALA A 99 2.82 -5.41 -5.90
C ALA A 99 2.20 -6.82 -5.95
N TYR A 100 1.08 -7.04 -5.25
CA TYR A 100 0.36 -8.31 -5.27
C TYR A 100 -0.20 -8.62 -6.67
N LEU A 101 -0.79 -7.63 -7.35
CA LEU A 101 -1.28 -7.76 -8.72
C LEU A 101 -0.15 -8.07 -9.73
N ASP A 102 1.08 -7.69 -9.39
CA ASP A 102 2.26 -7.93 -10.22
C ASP A 102 2.90 -9.31 -10.03
N LEU A 103 2.49 -10.05 -8.99
CA LEU A 103 3.08 -11.36 -8.68
C LEU A 103 3.10 -12.25 -9.92
N PRO A 104 4.22 -12.95 -10.19
CA PRO A 104 4.26 -13.94 -11.26
C PRO A 104 3.12 -14.94 -11.06
N ALA A 105 2.38 -15.26 -12.12
CA ALA A 105 1.41 -16.33 -12.06
C ALA A 105 2.12 -17.61 -11.60
N VAL A 106 1.82 -18.07 -10.38
CA VAL A 106 2.35 -19.33 -9.86
C VAL A 106 1.69 -20.45 -10.67
N ASN A 107 2.41 -20.94 -11.69
CA ASN A 107 2.12 -22.14 -12.48
C ASN A 107 0.68 -22.23 -13.06
N ALA A 108 0.43 -21.57 -14.20
CA ALA A 108 -0.64 -21.94 -15.13
C ALA A 108 -0.31 -23.25 -15.90
N SER A 109 0.24 -24.23 -15.20
CA SER A 109 0.65 -25.53 -15.75
C SER A 109 0.55 -26.61 -14.70
N GLU A 110 -0.66 -26.81 -14.19
CA GLU A 110 -1.17 -28.15 -13.87
C GLU A 110 -2.59 -28.23 -14.45
N SER A 111 -2.68 -28.72 -15.69
CA SER A 111 -3.90 -29.20 -16.35
C SER A 111 -3.73 -30.68 -16.65
#